data_AF-A0A925ZLD1-F1
#
_entry.id   AF-A0A925ZLD1-F1
#
_cell.length_a   1.000
_cell.length_b   1.000
_cell.length_c   1.000
_cell.angle_alpha   90.00
_cell.angle_beta   90.00
_cell.angle_gamma   90.00
#
_symmetry.space_group_name_H-M   'P 1'
#
loop_
_entity.id
_entity.type
_entity.pdbx_description
1 polymer ?
#
loop_
_entity_poly.entity_id
_entity_poly.type
_entity_poly.pdbx_seq_one_letter_code
_entity_poly.pdbx_strand_id
1 'polypeptide(L)'
;MPQATDRAAELPRIGGPLDAVNESFHDDYARARTQAEQVGPIVVLLGDELTLVRGDDSDPEVRSVTPRGYHALKSIAHAPAAVFAILQGASSDRPGSATDRALARLATHLRAASDHLAEDVEDTGARQLCRELLDRALAFIGEVAQVGVSA
;
A
#
# COMPACT_ATOMS: atom_id res chain seq x y z
N MET A 1 -13.66 17.88 25.52
CA MET A 1 -13.71 18.32 24.10
C MET A 1 -12.30 18.31 23.54
N PRO A 2 -11.93 17.29 22.75
CA PRO A 2 -10.95 17.48 21.69
C PRO A 2 -11.71 17.92 20.44
N GLN A 3 -11.29 19.04 19.85
CA GLN A 3 -11.75 19.49 18.55
C GLN A 3 -11.45 18.39 17.53
N ALA A 4 -12.46 17.92 16.79
CA ALA A 4 -12.20 17.40 15.45
C ALA A 4 -11.39 18.50 14.77
N THR A 5 -10.15 18.18 14.45
CA THR A 5 -9.22 19.15 13.90
C THR A 5 -9.75 19.48 12.51
N ASP A 6 -10.56 20.53 12.45
CA ASP A 6 -10.66 21.42 11.31
C ASP A 6 -9.30 22.11 11.14
N ARG A 7 -8.27 21.30 10.86
CA ARG A 7 -7.30 21.72 9.89
C ARG A 7 -8.05 21.55 8.58
N ALA A 8 -8.71 22.61 8.12
CA ALA A 8 -8.66 22.95 6.72
C ALA A 8 -7.17 22.88 6.35
N ALA A 9 -6.71 21.69 5.96
CA ALA A 9 -5.37 21.48 5.50
C ALA A 9 -5.28 22.41 4.31
N GLU A 10 -4.49 23.48 4.46
CA GLU A 10 -4.30 24.49 3.45
C GLU A 10 -4.03 23.74 2.15
N LEU A 11 -4.94 23.86 1.19
CA LEU A 11 -4.88 23.07 -0.03
C LEU A 11 -3.49 23.28 -0.64
N PRO A 12 -2.80 22.21 -1.07
CA PRO A 12 -1.45 22.36 -1.61
C PRO A 12 -1.47 23.38 -2.76
N ARG A 13 -0.80 24.52 -2.56
CA ARG A 13 -0.70 25.58 -3.57
C ARG A 13 0.62 25.45 -4.33
N ILE A 14 0.55 25.62 -5.64
CA ILE A 14 1.71 25.61 -6.54
C ILE A 14 2.12 27.03 -6.98
N GLY A 15 1.39 28.07 -6.55
CA GLY A 15 1.71 29.47 -6.76
C GLY A 15 1.31 30.00 -8.15
N GLY A 16 0.25 29.46 -8.75
CA GLY A 16 -0.12 29.76 -10.13
C GLY A 16 -1.61 29.62 -10.43
N PRO A 17 -2.03 29.86 -11.70
CA PRO A 17 -3.45 29.87 -12.08
C PRO A 17 -4.21 28.56 -11.81
N LEU A 18 -3.50 27.44 -11.68
CA LEU A 18 -4.09 26.15 -11.32
C LEU A 18 -4.56 26.10 -9.86
N ASP A 19 -4.06 26.97 -8.99
CA ASP A 19 -4.55 27.08 -7.61
C ASP A 19 -6.03 27.50 -7.59
N ALA A 20 -6.44 28.42 -8.48
CA ALA A 20 -7.84 28.83 -8.60
C ALA A 20 -8.75 27.71 -9.13
N VAL A 21 -8.23 26.84 -9.99
CA VAL A 21 -8.96 25.63 -10.44
C VAL A 21 -9.12 24.65 -9.29
N ASN A 22 -8.05 24.43 -8.51
CA ASN A 22 -8.06 23.55 -7.35
C ASN A 22 -9.04 24.04 -6.27
N GLU A 23 -9.02 25.34 -5.98
CA GLU A 23 -9.98 25.98 -5.05
C GLU A 23 -11.43 25.81 -5.54
N SER A 24 -11.71 26.15 -6.80
CA SER A 24 -13.06 26.00 -7.36
C SER A 24 -13.56 24.55 -7.31
N PHE A 25 -12.69 23.58 -7.57
CA PHE A 25 -13.04 22.16 -7.46
C PHE A 25 -13.43 21.78 -6.03
N HIS A 26 -12.64 22.20 -5.04
CA HIS A 26 -12.91 21.88 -3.64
C HIS A 26 -14.19 22.54 -3.12
N ASP A 27 -14.49 23.77 -3.53
CA ASP A 27 -15.74 24.46 -3.20
C ASP A 27 -16.96 23.74 -3.79
N ASP A 28 -16.89 23.39 -5.08
CA ASP A 28 -17.96 22.68 -5.77
C ASP A 28 -18.18 21.28 -5.19
N TYR A 29 -17.09 20.57 -4.91
CA TYR A 29 -17.14 19.25 -4.29
C TYR A 29 -17.73 19.31 -2.87
N ALA A 30 -17.30 20.28 -2.04
CA ALA A 30 -17.83 20.45 -0.69
C ALA A 30 -19.34 20.69 -0.71
N ARG A 31 -19.82 21.57 -1.61
CA ARG A 31 -21.24 21.85 -1.79
C ARG A 31 -22.02 20.62 -2.26
N ALA A 32 -21.51 19.90 -3.26
CA ALA A 32 -22.14 18.67 -3.76
C ALA A 32 -22.21 17.59 -2.67
N ARG A 33 -21.15 17.46 -1.86
CA ARG A 33 -21.12 16.55 -0.71
C ARG A 33 -22.19 16.92 0.32
N THR A 34 -22.24 18.17 0.78
CA THR A 34 -23.26 18.62 1.74
C THR A 34 -24.67 18.39 1.21
N GLN A 35 -24.91 18.65 -0.08
CA GLN A 35 -26.21 18.39 -0.69
C GLN A 35 -26.55 16.90 -0.72
N ALA A 36 -25.58 16.04 -1.03
CA ALA A 36 -25.79 14.59 -1.03
C ALA A 36 -26.07 14.07 0.38
N GLU A 37 -25.42 14.61 1.41
CA GLU A 37 -25.61 14.22 2.82
C GLU A 37 -27.04 14.48 3.28
N GLN A 38 -27.70 15.53 2.75
CA GLN A 38 -29.09 15.87 3.06
C GLN A 38 -30.12 14.93 2.43
N VAL A 39 -29.77 14.15 1.40
CA VAL A 39 -30.70 13.25 0.70
C VAL A 39 -30.82 11.90 1.41
N GLY A 40 -29.82 11.52 2.19
CA GLY A 40 -29.79 10.27 2.94
C GLY A 40 -28.38 9.90 3.39
N PRO A 41 -28.21 8.77 4.09
CA PRO A 41 -26.90 8.34 4.54
C PRO A 41 -25.95 8.07 3.37
N ILE A 42 -24.73 8.61 3.46
CA ILE A 42 -23.65 8.36 2.51
C ILE A 42 -22.68 7.34 3.08
N VAL A 43 -22.29 6.38 2.27
CA VAL A 43 -21.19 5.46 2.57
C VAL A 43 -20.00 5.82 1.67
N VAL A 44 -18.87 6.15 2.28
CA VAL A 44 -17.60 6.45 1.60
C VAL A 44 -16.62 5.34 1.94
N LEU A 45 -16.06 4.68 0.93
CA LEU A 45 -14.94 3.76 1.09
C LEU A 45 -13.68 4.43 0.54
N LEU A 46 -12.75 4.76 1.43
CA LEU A 46 -11.46 5.38 1.07
C LEU A 46 -10.32 4.56 1.66
N GLY A 47 -9.53 3.92 0.79
CA GLY A 47 -8.46 3.03 1.23
C GLY A 47 -9.01 1.87 2.07
N ASP A 48 -8.61 1.82 3.35
CA ASP A 48 -9.01 0.78 4.30
C ASP A 48 -10.16 1.21 5.21
N GLU A 49 -10.70 2.42 5.03
CA GLU A 49 -11.72 3.01 5.88
C GLU A 49 -13.07 3.11 5.16
N LEU A 50 -14.09 2.59 5.84
CA LEU A 50 -15.49 2.78 5.50
C LEU A 50 -16.07 3.83 6.45
N THR A 51 -16.49 4.94 5.89
CA THR A 51 -17.10 6.06 6.61
C THR A 51 -18.58 6.13 6.27
N LEU A 52 -19.44 6.03 7.29
CA LEU A 52 -20.86 6.28 7.18
C LEU A 52 -21.16 7.69 7.69
N VAL A 53 -21.65 8.55 6.80
CA VAL A 53 -22.17 9.88 7.14
C VAL A 53 -23.69 9.80 7.14
N ARG A 54 -24.31 10.04 8.30
CA ARG A 54 -25.77 10.14 8.41
C ARG A 54 -26.10 11.63 8.32
N GLY A 55 -27.03 12.01 7.43
CA GLY A 55 -27.42 13.40 7.18
C GLY A 55 -28.15 14.11 8.34
N ASP A 56 -28.02 13.61 9.56
CA ASP A 56 -28.75 14.02 10.76
C ASP A 56 -27.85 14.71 11.81
N ASP A 57 -26.84 15.46 11.37
CA ASP A 57 -25.80 16.14 12.18
C ASP A 57 -25.00 15.20 13.10
N SER A 58 -25.15 13.88 12.95
CA SER A 58 -24.35 12.89 13.68
C SER A 58 -22.90 12.88 13.19
N ASP A 59 -21.97 12.65 14.10
CA ASP A 59 -20.57 12.42 13.75
C ASP A 59 -20.44 11.21 12.79
N PRO A 60 -19.57 11.28 11.76
CA PRO A 60 -19.34 10.15 10.86
C PRO A 60 -18.83 8.90 11.59
N GLU A 61 -19.43 7.75 11.30
CA GLU A 61 -18.94 6.46 11.81
C GLU A 61 -17.85 5.91 10.89
N VAL A 62 -16.62 5.80 11.39
CA VAL A 62 -15.47 5.26 10.64
C VAL A 62 -15.14 3.84 11.12
N ARG A 63 -14.98 2.91 10.18
CA ARG A 63 -14.56 1.53 10.42
C ARG A 63 -13.43 1.14 9.49
N SER A 64 -12.36 0.54 10.03
CA SER A 64 -11.39 -0.17 9.19
C SER A 64 -12.03 -1.46 8.70
N VAL A 65 -12.06 -1.65 7.38
CA VAL A 65 -12.74 -2.79 6.74
C VAL A 65 -11.78 -3.79 6.10
N THR A 66 -10.53 -3.38 5.85
CA THR A 66 -9.51 -4.28 5.31
C THR A 66 -8.85 -5.06 6.44
N PRO A 67 -8.96 -6.40 6.48
CA PRO A 67 -8.33 -7.18 7.53
C PRO A 67 -6.81 -7.10 7.48
N ARG A 68 -6.13 -7.09 8.63
CA ARG A 68 -4.65 -7.13 8.71
C ARG A 68 -4.07 -8.27 7.86
N GLY A 69 -4.68 -9.44 7.90
CA GLY A 69 -4.27 -10.60 7.10
C GLY A 69 -4.27 -10.31 5.59
N TYR A 70 -5.23 -9.53 5.08
CA TYR A 70 -5.23 -9.14 3.66
C TYR A 70 -3.98 -8.34 3.28
N HIS A 71 -3.56 -7.39 4.13
CA HIS A 71 -2.35 -6.60 3.88
C HIS A 71 -1.08 -7.46 3.89
N ALA A 72 -1.01 -8.45 4.79
CA ALA A 72 0.09 -9.41 4.83
C ALA A 72 0.14 -10.24 3.53
N LEU A 73 -0.99 -10.81 3.12
CA LEU A 73 -1.11 -11.58 1.87
C LEU A 73 -0.72 -10.74 0.64
N LYS A 74 -1.23 -9.50 0.55
CA LYS A 74 -0.90 -8.55 -0.52
C LYS A 74 0.60 -8.25 -0.56
N SER A 75 1.22 -8.02 0.60
CA SER A 75 2.65 -7.70 0.68
C SER A 75 3.51 -8.88 0.22
N ILE A 76 3.14 -10.10 0.62
CA ILE A 76 3.85 -11.33 0.21
C ILE A 76 3.68 -11.57 -1.30
N ALA A 77 2.49 -11.32 -1.85
CA ALA A 77 2.23 -11.44 -3.28
C ALA A 77 3.08 -10.49 -4.15
N HIS A 78 3.65 -9.43 -3.58
CA HIS A 78 4.61 -8.57 -4.28
C HIS A 78 6.00 -9.16 -4.42
N ALA A 79 6.37 -10.22 -3.69
CA ALA A 79 7.72 -10.77 -3.71
C ALA A 79 8.21 -11.14 -5.15
N PRO A 80 7.43 -11.86 -5.98
CA PRO A 80 7.85 -12.18 -7.34
C PRO A 80 7.91 -10.94 -8.25
N ALA A 81 6.97 -10.01 -8.07
CA ALA A 81 6.95 -8.76 -8.83
C ALA A 81 8.15 -7.86 -8.49
N ALA A 82 8.56 -7.81 -7.22
CA ALA A 82 9.74 -7.09 -6.78
C ALA A 82 11.02 -7.69 -7.37
N VAL A 83 11.15 -9.02 -7.38
CA VAL A 83 12.26 -9.71 -8.06
C VAL A 83 12.30 -9.32 -9.54
N PHE A 84 11.17 -9.44 -10.25
CA PHE A 84 11.09 -9.09 -11.67
C PHE A 84 11.48 -7.62 -11.92
N ALA A 85 10.96 -6.68 -11.13
CA ALA A 85 11.27 -5.26 -11.28
C ALA A 85 12.75 -4.96 -11.07
N ILE A 86 13.39 -5.60 -10.08
CA ILE A 86 14.83 -5.46 -9.83
C ILE A 86 15.63 -5.97 -11.03
N LEU A 87 15.25 -7.11 -11.61
CA LEU A 87 15.97 -7.71 -12.74
C LEU A 87 15.74 -6.94 -14.04
N GLN A 88 14.54 -6.43 -14.30
CA GLN A 88 14.25 -5.61 -15.47
C GLN A 88 14.99 -4.27 -15.44
N GLY A 89 15.20 -3.72 -14.24
CA GLY A 89 15.98 -2.50 -14.04
C GLY A 89 17.50 -2.73 -14.07
N ALA A 90 17.96 -3.97 -14.19
CA ALA A 90 19.38 -4.26 -14.27
C ALA A 90 19.92 -3.79 -15.62
N SER A 91 20.64 -2.66 -15.62
CA SER A 91 21.65 -2.41 -16.65
C SER A 91 22.71 -3.52 -16.56
N SER A 92 23.37 -3.82 -17.68
CA SER A 92 24.34 -4.91 -17.89
C SER A 92 25.63 -4.82 -17.05
N ASP A 93 25.55 -4.32 -15.82
CA ASP A 93 26.69 -3.98 -14.98
C ASP A 93 27.06 -5.10 -14.02
N ARG A 94 28.38 -5.26 -13.94
CA ARG A 94 29.20 -6.24 -13.22
C ARG A 94 28.64 -6.86 -11.92
N PRO A 95 29.16 -8.04 -11.55
CA PRO A 95 28.97 -8.60 -10.20
C PRO A 95 29.34 -7.56 -9.11
N GLY A 96 28.52 -7.44 -8.08
CA GLY A 96 28.57 -6.38 -7.06
C GLY A 96 27.73 -5.12 -7.39
N SER A 97 26.83 -5.20 -8.38
CA SER A 97 26.05 -4.06 -8.87
C SER A 97 24.95 -3.61 -7.90
N ALA A 98 24.25 -2.53 -8.26
CA ALA A 98 23.05 -2.09 -7.56
C ALA A 98 21.97 -3.18 -7.50
N THR A 99 21.91 -4.03 -8.53
CA THR A 99 21.01 -5.19 -8.64
C THR A 99 21.29 -6.19 -7.53
N ASP A 100 22.55 -6.59 -7.33
CA ASP A 100 22.91 -7.56 -6.28
C ASP A 100 22.56 -7.04 -4.89
N ARG A 101 22.83 -5.76 -4.62
CA ARG A 101 22.44 -5.13 -3.36
C ARG A 101 20.93 -5.08 -3.19
N ALA A 102 20.17 -4.85 -4.26
CA ALA A 102 18.71 -4.84 -4.21
C ALA A 102 18.14 -6.23 -3.95
N LEU A 103 18.65 -7.26 -4.64
CA LEU A 103 18.28 -8.67 -4.43
C LEU A 103 18.65 -9.14 -3.02
N ALA A 104 19.83 -8.79 -2.52
CA ALA A 104 20.25 -9.13 -1.16
C ALA A 104 19.34 -8.48 -0.10
N ARG A 105 19.00 -7.19 -0.27
CA ARG A 105 18.04 -6.51 0.62
C ARG A 105 16.65 -7.16 0.57
N LEU A 106 16.17 -7.47 -0.63
CA LEU A 106 14.88 -8.16 -0.79
C LEU A 106 14.92 -9.52 -0.09
N ALA A 107 15.95 -10.34 -0.30
CA ALA A 107 16.09 -11.63 0.37
C ALA A 107 16.10 -11.51 1.90
N THR A 108 16.73 -10.48 2.48
CA THR A 108 16.65 -10.21 3.91
C THR A 108 15.22 -9.93 4.37
N HIS A 109 14.47 -9.10 3.63
CA HIS A 109 13.07 -8.84 3.97
C HIS A 109 12.17 -10.08 3.82
N LEU A 110 12.38 -10.89 2.79
CA LEU A 110 11.60 -12.12 2.57
C LEU A 110 11.85 -13.16 3.68
N ARG A 111 13.09 -13.29 4.17
CA ARG A 111 13.40 -14.16 5.31
C ARG A 111 12.71 -13.68 6.58
N ALA A 112 12.84 -12.39 6.91
CA ALA A 112 12.17 -11.81 8.06
C ALA A 112 10.63 -11.98 7.98
N ALA A 113 10.04 -11.79 6.80
CA ALA A 113 8.62 -12.02 6.58
C ALA A 113 8.23 -13.50 6.79
N SER A 114 9.08 -14.45 6.39
CA SER A 114 8.84 -15.89 6.62
C SER A 114 8.89 -16.26 8.11
N ASP A 115 9.81 -15.66 8.87
CA ASP A 115 10.00 -15.87 10.31
C ASP A 115 8.79 -15.38 11.12
N HIS A 116 8.22 -14.23 10.73
CA HIS A 116 7.09 -13.60 11.43
C HIS A 116 5.71 -13.92 10.82
N LEU A 117 5.64 -14.82 9.84
CA LEU A 117 4.41 -15.08 9.08
C LEU A 117 3.22 -15.50 9.96
N ALA A 118 3.49 -16.18 11.07
CA ALA A 118 2.46 -16.61 12.02
C ALA A 118 1.81 -15.48 12.81
N GLU A 119 2.47 -14.33 12.92
CA GLU A 119 1.96 -13.14 13.61
C GLU A 119 1.01 -12.34 12.71
N ASP A 120 1.19 -12.42 11.40
CA ASP A 120 0.47 -11.59 10.42
C ASP A 120 -0.62 -12.33 9.65
N VAL A 121 -0.55 -13.66 9.58
CA VAL A 121 -1.51 -14.49 8.84
C VAL A 121 -2.02 -15.59 9.77
N GLU A 122 -3.24 -15.45 10.29
CA GLU A 122 -3.81 -16.44 11.23
C GLU A 122 -4.14 -17.76 10.53
N ASP A 123 -4.72 -17.69 9.32
CA ASP A 123 -5.16 -18.86 8.57
C ASP A 123 -3.98 -19.77 8.17
N THR A 124 -4.10 -21.05 8.53
CA THR A 124 -2.99 -22.00 8.38
C THR A 124 -2.75 -22.37 6.91
N GLY A 125 -3.80 -22.44 6.10
CA GLY A 125 -3.68 -22.71 4.67
C GLY A 125 -3.01 -21.55 3.93
N ALA A 126 -3.45 -20.33 4.22
CA ALA A 126 -2.88 -19.11 3.68
C ALA A 126 -1.41 -18.93 4.10
N ARG A 127 -1.06 -19.27 5.35
CA ARG A 127 0.33 -19.31 5.81
C ARG A 127 1.19 -20.26 5.00
N GLN A 128 0.70 -21.48 4.74
CA GLN A 128 1.45 -22.45 3.97
C GLN A 128 1.71 -21.95 2.55
N LEU A 129 0.69 -21.41 1.89
CA LEU A 129 0.82 -20.82 0.55
C LEU A 129 1.81 -19.64 0.52
N CYS A 130 1.75 -18.77 1.53
CA CYS A 130 2.68 -17.65 1.66
C CYS A 130 4.12 -18.11 1.81
N ARG A 131 4.36 -19.12 2.66
CA ARG A 131 5.69 -19.70 2.86
C ARG A 131 6.24 -20.29 1.56
N GLU A 132 5.43 -21.07 0.83
CA GLU A 132 5.84 -21.61 -0.47
C GLU A 132 6.21 -20.52 -1.48
N LEU A 133 5.48 -19.42 -1.49
CA LEU A 133 5.76 -18.29 -2.39
C LEU A 133 7.06 -17.56 -2.00
N LEU A 134 7.26 -17.31 -0.70
CA LEU A 134 8.49 -16.70 -0.18
C LEU A 134 9.71 -17.60 -0.45
N ASP A 135 9.59 -18.90 -0.22
CA ASP A 135 10.66 -19.88 -0.43
C ASP A 135 11.05 -19.96 -1.91
N ARG A 136 10.07 -19.97 -2.83
CA ARG A 136 10.34 -19.94 -4.27
C ARG A 136 11.02 -18.65 -4.71
N ALA A 137 10.61 -17.50 -4.17
CA ALA A 137 11.26 -16.23 -4.47
C ALA A 137 12.71 -16.20 -3.97
N LEU A 138 12.96 -16.69 -2.75
CA LEU A 138 14.30 -16.82 -2.18
C LEU A 138 15.19 -17.77 -2.98
N ALA A 139 14.67 -18.93 -3.38
CA ALA A 139 15.39 -19.89 -4.21
C ALA A 139 15.81 -19.26 -5.54
N PHE A 140 14.87 -18.59 -6.22
CA PHE A 140 15.15 -17.91 -7.49
C PHE A 140 16.20 -16.77 -7.34
N ILE A 141 16.11 -15.97 -6.27
CA ILE A 141 17.15 -14.95 -5.98
C ILE A 141 18.52 -15.62 -5.83
N GLY A 142 18.59 -16.77 -5.15
CA GLY A 142 19.82 -17.55 -4.99
C GLY A 142 20.39 -18.04 -6.31
N GLU A 143 19.55 -18.57 -7.19
CA GLU A 143 19.94 -19.02 -8.54
C GLU A 143 20.52 -17.87 -9.37
N VAL A 144 19.84 -16.73 -9.40
CA VAL A 144 20.30 -15.55 -10.16
C VAL A 144 21.65 -15.05 -9.62
N ALA A 145 21.84 -15.03 -8.29
CA ALA A 145 23.10 -14.61 -7.69
C ALA A 145 24.28 -15.55 -8.02
N GLN A 146 24.03 -16.86 -8.21
CA GLN A 146 25.07 -17.82 -8.61
C GLN A 146 25.45 -17.70 -10.08
N VAL A 147 24.48 -17.41 -10.96
CA VAL A 147 24.73 -17.21 -12.41
C VAL A 147 25.57 -15.96 -12.69
N GLY A 148 25.48 -14.94 -11.83
CA GLY A 148 26.27 -13.70 -11.93
C GLY A 148 27.77 -13.82 -11.62
N VAL A 149 28.32 -15.01 -11.30
CA VAL A 149 29.74 -15.20 -10.92
C VAL A 149 30.60 -15.77 -12.06
N SER A 150 30.05 -15.95 -13.27
CA SER A 150 30.77 -16.50 -14.42
C SER A 150 30.64 -15.60 -15.65
N ALA A 151 31.40 -14.51 -15.68
CA ALA A 151 31.76 -13.80 -16.91
C ALA A 151 33.16 -13.18 -16.77
#